data_AF-A0A316QGR1-F1
#
_entry.id   AF-A0A316QGR1-F1
#
_cell.length_a   1.000
_cell.length_b   1.000
_cell.length_c   1.000
_cell.angle_alpha   90.00
_cell.angle_beta   90.00
_cell.angle_gamma   90.00
#
_symmetry.space_group_name_H-M   'P 1'
#
loop_
_entity.id
_entity.type
_entity.pdbx_description
1 polymer ?
#
loop_
_entity_poly.entity_id
_entity_poly.type
_entity_poly.pdbx_seq_one_letter_code
_entity_poly.pdbx_strand_id
1 'polypeptide(L)'
;MGYHTWNTYGLGICLDNDQISSVERIQKLLQYAPALNADVHRWFAQNGVKYPKIEDYAAFDEEYGLGIAMLIKQVLSEAEGIEFTACDDYEGRLYLLYEPSYPWERSNRERTISEKEIREILIKYLSVIIDESIEIDYISAENGG
;
A
#
# COMPACT_ATOMS: atom_id res chain seq x y z
N MET A 1 7.24 -6.61 33.05
CA MET A 1 7.15 -5.78 31.84
C MET A 1 6.58 -6.67 30.75
N GLY A 2 5.30 -6.52 30.43
CA GLY A 2 4.70 -7.24 29.32
C GLY A 2 4.98 -6.44 28.05
N TYR A 3 5.82 -6.98 27.16
CA TYR A 3 5.93 -6.44 25.81
C TYR A 3 4.53 -6.52 25.18
N HIS A 4 3.98 -5.37 24.80
CA HIS A 4 2.77 -5.35 23.99
C HIS A 4 3.24 -5.52 22.57
N THR A 5 3.14 -6.74 22.03
CA THR A 5 3.23 -6.94 20.59
C THR A 5 1.98 -6.32 19.97
N TRP A 6 2.17 -5.41 19.02
CA TRP A 6 1.08 -4.86 18.23
C TRP A 6 0.92 -5.76 17.02
N ASN A 7 -0.25 -6.38 16.89
CA ASN A 7 -0.54 -7.24 15.76
C ASN A 7 -1.49 -6.47 14.83
N THR A 8 -1.00 -6.16 13.63
CA THR A 8 -1.84 -5.58 12.59
C THR A 8 -2.51 -6.74 11.87
N TYR A 9 -3.84 -6.82 11.93
CA TYR A 9 -4.61 -7.92 11.37
C TYR A 9 -5.63 -7.43 10.36
N GLY A 10 -5.67 -8.04 9.19
CA GLY A 10 -6.62 -7.68 8.16
C GLY A 10 -6.56 -8.58 6.93
N LEU A 11 -7.48 -8.32 6.00
CA LEU A 11 -7.47 -8.96 4.69
C LEU A 11 -6.48 -8.23 3.79
N GLY A 12 -5.48 -8.91 3.25
CA GLY A 12 -4.44 -8.22 2.51
C GLY A 12 -3.42 -9.11 1.83
N ILE A 13 -2.28 -8.52 1.52
CA ILE A 13 -1.18 -9.17 0.79
C ILE A 13 0.17 -8.79 1.39
N CYS A 14 1.13 -9.71 1.30
CA CYS A 14 2.56 -9.44 1.50
C CYS A 14 3.16 -8.86 0.21
N LEU A 15 3.61 -7.61 0.28
CA LEU A 15 4.30 -6.91 -0.79
C LEU A 15 5.80 -7.10 -0.62
N ASP A 16 6.29 -8.28 -1.00
CA ASP A 16 7.73 -8.49 -1.03
C ASP A 16 8.34 -7.66 -2.18
N ASN A 17 9.42 -6.92 -1.87
CA ASN A 17 9.99 -5.93 -2.80
C ASN A 17 10.47 -6.55 -4.12
N ASP A 18 10.77 -7.85 -4.14
CA ASP A 18 11.24 -8.55 -5.33
C ASP A 18 10.14 -8.73 -6.40
N GLN A 19 8.86 -8.53 -6.05
CA GLN A 19 7.73 -8.73 -6.97
C GLN A 19 7.49 -7.54 -7.90
N ILE A 20 8.04 -6.36 -7.58
CA ILE A 20 7.82 -5.12 -8.35
C ILE A 20 8.96 -4.90 -9.32
N SER A 21 8.70 -5.18 -10.58
CA SER A 21 9.75 -5.36 -11.60
C SER A 21 9.94 -4.18 -12.55
N SER A 22 9.09 -3.14 -12.53
CA SER A 22 9.21 -2.02 -13.48
C SER A 22 8.68 -0.66 -13.00
N VAL A 23 9.46 0.39 -13.26
CA VAL A 23 9.07 1.80 -13.05
C VAL A 23 7.82 2.18 -13.85
N GLU A 24 7.70 1.69 -15.08
CA GLU A 24 6.57 2.02 -15.96
C GLU A 24 5.24 1.56 -15.36
N ARG A 25 5.27 0.49 -14.57
CA ARG A 25 4.09 -0.03 -13.87
C ARG A 25 3.70 0.83 -12.69
N ILE A 26 4.68 1.31 -11.92
CA ILE A 26 4.45 2.27 -10.84
C ILE A 26 3.84 3.56 -11.43
N GLN A 27 4.36 4.03 -12.56
CA GLN A 27 3.79 5.19 -13.26
C GLN A 27 2.35 4.94 -13.74
N LYS A 28 2.04 3.74 -14.26
CA LYS A 28 0.66 3.37 -14.60
C LYS A 28 -0.25 3.32 -13.38
N LEU A 29 0.25 2.82 -12.24
CA LEU A 29 -0.50 2.81 -10.99
C LEU A 29 -0.83 4.23 -10.51
N LEU A 30 0.15 5.15 -10.59
CA LEU A 30 -0.04 6.55 -10.22
C LEU A 30 -1.05 7.28 -11.11
N GLN A 31 -1.33 6.81 -12.34
CA GLN A 31 -2.38 7.41 -13.18
C GLN A 31 -3.79 7.28 -12.58
N TYR A 32 -4.01 6.33 -11.68
CA TYR A 32 -5.28 6.19 -10.96
C TYR A 32 -5.46 7.22 -9.83
N ALA A 33 -4.37 7.88 -9.41
CA ALA A 33 -4.33 8.84 -8.31
C ALA A 33 -3.63 10.14 -8.77
N PRO A 34 -4.31 10.99 -9.56
CA PRO A 34 -3.71 12.19 -10.15
C PRO A 34 -3.16 13.21 -9.14
N ALA A 35 -3.76 13.34 -7.95
CA ALA A 35 -3.26 14.26 -6.93
C ALA A 35 -1.95 13.73 -6.33
N LEU A 36 -1.91 12.47 -5.92
CA LEU A 36 -0.70 11.80 -5.46
C LEU A 36 0.40 11.84 -6.53
N ASN A 37 0.05 11.57 -7.79
CA ASN A 37 1.00 11.61 -8.89
C ASN A 37 1.64 13.00 -9.02
N ALA A 38 0.87 14.08 -8.87
CA ALA A 38 1.40 15.43 -8.89
C ALA A 38 2.35 15.69 -7.70
N ASP A 39 2.01 15.19 -6.52
CA ASP A 39 2.85 15.32 -5.31
C ASP A 39 4.17 14.56 -5.44
N VAL A 40 4.16 13.34 -5.96
CA VAL A 40 5.37 12.55 -6.26
C VAL A 40 6.27 13.30 -7.27
N HIS A 41 5.70 13.84 -8.34
CA HIS A 41 6.47 14.61 -9.33
C HIS A 41 7.03 15.92 -8.74
N ARG A 42 6.29 16.56 -7.83
CA ARG A 42 6.76 17.73 -7.10
C ARG A 42 7.94 17.39 -6.19
N TRP A 43 7.86 16.26 -5.49
CA TRP A 43 8.94 15.75 -4.66
C TRP A 43 10.19 15.42 -5.48
N PHE A 44 10.05 14.77 -6.64
CA PHE A 44 11.15 14.55 -7.57
C PHE A 44 11.79 15.85 -8.05
N ALA A 45 10.99 16.88 -8.35
CA ALA A 45 11.50 18.17 -8.77
C ALA A 45 12.31 18.87 -7.66
N GLN A 46 11.88 18.74 -6.40
CA GLN A 46 12.59 19.30 -5.23
C GLN A 46 13.91 18.56 -4.96
N ASN A 47 13.93 17.23 -5.11
CA ASN A 47 15.11 16.40 -4.88
C ASN A 47 16.03 16.27 -6.11
N GLY A 48 15.68 16.89 -7.24
CA GLY A 48 16.48 16.87 -8.46
C GLY A 48 16.51 15.52 -9.18
N VAL A 49 15.52 14.66 -8.92
CA VAL A 49 15.38 13.34 -9.56
C VAL A 49 14.90 13.53 -11.00
N LYS A 50 15.79 13.29 -11.97
CA LYS A 50 15.49 13.43 -13.42
C LYS A 50 15.03 12.13 -14.07
N TYR A 51 15.53 11.00 -13.58
CA TYR A 51 15.23 9.66 -14.10
C TYR A 51 14.83 8.79 -12.91
N PRO A 52 13.54 8.77 -12.55
CA PRO A 52 13.10 8.08 -11.35
C PRO A 52 13.27 6.58 -11.51
N LYS A 53 13.88 5.96 -10.49
CA LYS A 53 14.00 4.52 -10.31
C LYS A 53 13.00 4.04 -9.27
N ILE A 54 12.84 2.72 -9.16
CA ILE A 54 11.95 2.11 -8.15
C ILE A 54 12.31 2.59 -6.73
N GLU A 55 13.61 2.70 -6.44
CA GLU A 55 14.13 3.21 -5.17
C GLU A 55 13.69 4.66 -4.88
N ASP A 56 13.59 5.52 -5.90
CA ASP A 56 13.14 6.90 -5.74
C ASP A 56 11.63 6.96 -5.39
N TYR A 57 10.83 6.04 -5.92
CA TYR A 57 9.41 5.93 -5.54
C TYR A 57 9.24 5.35 -4.14
N ALA A 58 10.10 4.42 -3.71
CA ALA A 58 10.10 3.93 -2.34
C ALA A 58 10.56 5.04 -1.37
N ALA A 59 11.56 5.85 -1.76
CA ALA A 59 12.07 6.95 -0.95
C ALA A 59 11.09 8.13 -0.79
N PHE A 60 10.00 8.17 -1.56
CA PHE A 60 8.93 9.15 -1.37
C PHE A 60 8.26 9.01 0.01
N ASP A 61 8.23 7.79 0.58
CA ASP A 61 7.78 7.58 1.95
C ASP A 61 8.89 7.95 2.96
N GLU A 62 9.02 9.24 3.21
CA GLU A 62 9.97 9.78 4.17
C GLU A 62 9.52 9.63 5.64
N GLU A 63 8.25 9.31 5.88
CA GLU A 63 7.66 9.32 7.23
C GLU A 63 7.69 7.93 7.89
N TYR A 64 7.31 6.89 7.15
CA TYR A 64 7.14 5.54 7.73
C TYR A 64 8.20 4.55 7.23
N GLY A 65 8.87 4.82 6.11
CA GLY A 65 9.87 3.91 5.55
C GLY A 65 9.30 2.59 5.01
N LEU A 66 7.99 2.55 4.73
CA LEU A 66 7.26 1.41 4.17
C LEU A 66 7.31 1.41 2.63
N GLY A 67 7.87 2.45 2.04
CA GLY A 67 8.21 2.51 0.62
C GLY A 67 7.01 2.35 -0.31
N ILE A 68 7.07 1.36 -1.19
CA ILE A 68 6.05 1.18 -2.24
C ILE A 68 4.69 0.76 -1.63
N ALA A 69 4.68 0.09 -0.47
CA ALA A 69 3.43 -0.25 0.21
C ALA A 69 2.63 1.02 0.60
N MET A 70 3.32 2.06 1.08
CA MET A 70 2.70 3.34 1.40
C MET A 70 2.18 4.05 0.13
N LEU A 71 2.92 3.98 -0.97
CA LEU A 71 2.49 4.54 -2.25
C LEU A 71 1.22 3.85 -2.77
N ILE A 72 1.14 2.52 -2.71
CA ILE A 72 -0.06 1.77 -3.12
C ILE A 72 -1.24 2.11 -2.22
N LYS A 73 -1.03 2.19 -0.89
CA LYS A 73 -2.06 2.64 0.06
C LYS A 73 -2.64 4.00 -0.36
N GLN A 74 -1.78 4.98 -0.64
CA GLN A 74 -2.23 6.32 -1.03
C GLN A 74 -2.98 6.32 -2.36
N VAL A 75 -2.53 5.52 -3.34
CA VAL A 75 -3.26 5.34 -4.61
C VAL A 75 -4.66 4.80 -4.37
N LEU A 76 -4.81 3.75 -3.56
CA LEU A 76 -6.12 3.16 -3.25
C LEU A 76 -7.02 4.12 -2.48
N SER A 77 -6.44 4.90 -1.56
CA SER A 77 -7.17 5.92 -0.80
C SER A 77 -7.72 7.01 -1.73
N GLU A 78 -6.92 7.49 -2.69
CA GLU A 78 -7.39 8.50 -3.65
C GLU A 78 -8.38 7.94 -4.68
N ALA A 79 -8.06 6.78 -5.28
CA ALA A 79 -8.82 6.22 -6.39
C ALA A 79 -10.14 5.59 -5.94
N GLU A 80 -10.11 4.86 -4.82
CA GLU A 80 -11.26 4.11 -4.32
C GLU A 80 -11.83 4.74 -3.04
N GLY A 81 -11.15 5.64 -2.33
CA GLY A 81 -11.70 6.21 -1.09
C GLY A 81 -11.84 5.19 0.04
N ILE A 82 -10.97 4.18 0.04
CA ILE A 82 -10.91 3.12 1.05
C ILE A 82 -9.60 3.26 1.81
N GLU A 83 -9.64 3.12 3.13
CA GLU A 83 -8.45 3.20 3.96
C GLU A 83 -7.82 1.81 4.11
N PHE A 84 -6.63 1.64 3.56
CA PHE A 84 -5.78 0.48 3.79
C PHE A 84 -4.66 0.84 4.76
N THR A 85 -4.14 -0.15 5.45
CA THR A 85 -2.98 -0.02 6.33
C THR A 85 -1.77 -0.65 5.66
N ALA A 86 -0.73 0.15 5.44
CA ALA A 86 0.59 -0.34 5.10
C ALA A 86 1.37 -0.56 6.41
N CYS A 87 2.00 -1.71 6.57
CA CYS A 87 2.80 -2.04 7.76
C CYS A 87 3.90 -3.04 7.41
N ASP A 88 4.94 -3.11 8.22
CA ASP A 88 5.98 -4.13 8.17
C ASP A 88 5.87 -5.11 9.35
N ASP A 89 6.37 -6.33 9.20
CA ASP A 89 6.53 -7.27 10.32
C ASP A 89 7.95 -7.21 10.94
N TYR A 90 8.20 -8.01 11.97
CA TYR A 90 9.52 -8.14 12.58
C TYR A 90 10.66 -8.51 11.60
N GLU A 91 10.36 -9.22 10.50
CA GLU A 91 11.33 -9.57 9.47
C GLU A 91 11.55 -8.44 8.44
N GLY A 92 10.82 -7.33 8.55
CA GLY A 92 10.84 -6.21 7.61
C GLY A 92 10.05 -6.49 6.33
N ARG A 93 9.18 -7.49 6.31
CA ARG A 93 8.30 -7.76 5.16
C ARG A 93 7.19 -6.73 5.15
N LEU A 94 6.93 -6.14 3.99
CA LEU A 94 5.88 -5.14 3.85
C LEU A 94 4.55 -5.81 3.55
N TYR A 95 3.49 -5.27 4.15
CA TYR A 95 2.12 -5.72 3.99
C TYR A 95 1.20 -4.55 3.67
N LEU A 96 0.14 -4.86 2.94
CA LEU A 96 -0.98 -3.96 2.72
C LEU A 96 -2.26 -4.66 3.14
N LEU A 97 -2.86 -4.19 4.21
CA LEU A 97 -3.98 -4.83 4.90
C LEU A 97 -5.22 -3.94 4.90
N TYR A 98 -6.39 -4.54 4.73
CA TYR A 98 -7.67 -3.93 5.05
C TYR A 98 -8.10 -4.40 6.43
N GLU A 99 -7.95 -3.53 7.41
CA GLU A 99 -8.22 -3.83 8.81
C GLU A 99 -9.72 -3.75 9.15
N PRO A 100 -10.21 -4.55 10.12
CA PRO A 100 -11.56 -4.43 10.60
C PRO A 100 -11.72 -3.14 11.44
N SER A 101 -12.16 -2.06 10.81
CA SER A 101 -12.42 -0.80 11.53
C SER A 101 -13.82 -0.77 12.13
N TYR A 102 -13.98 0.02 13.20
CA TYR A 102 -15.28 0.22 13.83
C TYR A 102 -16.25 0.95 12.89
N PRO A 103 -17.57 0.70 12.96
CA PRO A 103 -18.55 1.30 12.04
C PRO A 103 -18.57 2.84 12.01
N TRP A 104 -18.12 3.50 13.09
CA TRP A 104 -18.04 4.97 13.19
C TRP A 104 -16.76 5.56 12.59
N GLU A 105 -15.73 4.73 12.35
CA GLU A 105 -14.47 5.14 11.70
C GLU A 105 -14.49 4.88 10.20
N ARG A 106 -15.37 3.97 9.75
CA ARG A 106 -15.55 3.69 8.33
C ARG A 106 -16.11 4.88 7.56
N SER A 107 -15.49 5.16 6.42
CA SER A 107 -16.06 6.03 5.40
C SER A 107 -17.42 5.51 4.93
N ASN A 108 -18.23 6.39 4.33
CA ASN A 108 -19.54 5.99 3.79
C ASN A 108 -19.43 4.86 2.75
N ARG A 109 -18.29 4.77 2.05
CA ARG A 109 -18.02 3.73 1.05
C ARG A 109 -17.65 2.39 1.68
N GLU A 110 -16.87 2.40 2.76
CA GLU A 110 -16.47 1.18 3.50
C GLU A 110 -17.61 0.52 4.27
N ARG A 111 -18.71 1.25 4.52
CA ARG A 111 -19.91 0.68 5.15
C ARG A 111 -20.67 -0.27 4.23
N THR A 112 -20.54 -0.12 2.92
CA THR A 112 -21.27 -0.90 1.92
C THR A 112 -20.41 -1.95 1.23
N ILE A 113 -19.09 -1.89 1.40
CA ILE A 113 -18.17 -2.76 0.68
C ILE A 113 -18.12 -4.16 1.28
N SER A 114 -18.17 -5.17 0.43
CA SER A 114 -17.95 -6.56 0.81
C SER A 114 -16.47 -6.94 0.75
N GLU A 115 -16.06 -7.96 1.50
CA GLU A 115 -14.69 -8.50 1.43
C GLU A 115 -14.32 -8.97 0.02
N LYS A 116 -15.31 -9.47 -0.75
CA LYS A 116 -15.11 -9.85 -2.14
C LYS A 116 -14.71 -8.64 -3.01
N GLU A 117 -15.38 -7.51 -2.83
CA GLU A 117 -15.04 -6.27 -3.55
C GLU A 117 -13.66 -5.74 -3.15
N ILE A 118 -13.28 -5.85 -1.86
CA ILE A 118 -11.92 -5.51 -1.42
C ILE A 118 -10.88 -6.36 -2.16
N ARG A 119 -11.10 -7.67 -2.28
CA ARG A 119 -10.20 -8.56 -3.06
C ARG A 119 -10.13 -8.14 -4.52
N GLU A 120 -11.27 -7.85 -5.15
CA GLU A 120 -11.33 -7.44 -6.55
C GLU A 120 -10.58 -6.11 -6.78
N ILE A 121 -10.70 -5.16 -5.85
CA ILE A 121 -9.95 -3.90 -5.86
C ILE A 121 -8.45 -4.17 -5.74
N LEU A 122 -8.02 -4.92 -4.71
CA LEU A 122 -6.61 -5.25 -4.53
C LEU A 122 -6.03 -5.93 -5.79
N ILE A 123 -6.72 -6.92 -6.35
CA ILE A 123 -6.28 -7.59 -7.60
C ILE A 123 -6.18 -6.60 -8.76
N LYS A 124 -7.17 -5.72 -8.94
CA LYS A 124 -7.20 -4.73 -10.03
C LYS A 124 -5.98 -3.81 -10.00
N TYR A 125 -5.60 -3.28 -8.83
CA TYR A 125 -4.48 -2.35 -8.72
C TYR A 125 -3.13 -3.07 -8.65
N LEU A 126 -3.05 -4.17 -7.90
CA LEU A 126 -1.81 -4.92 -7.75
C LEU A 126 -1.41 -5.64 -9.04
N SER A 127 -2.36 -6.08 -9.88
CA SER A 127 -2.05 -6.68 -11.19
C SER A 127 -1.39 -5.71 -12.17
N VAL A 128 -1.45 -4.39 -11.89
CA VAL A 128 -0.70 -3.40 -12.67
C VAL A 128 0.80 -3.48 -12.37
N ILE A 129 1.18 -3.84 -11.15
CA ILE A 129 2.56 -3.81 -10.65
C ILE A 129 3.20 -5.20 -10.55
N ILE A 130 2.47 -6.20 -10.06
CA ILE A 130 2.92 -7.56 -9.79
C ILE A 130 2.48 -8.48 -10.94
N ASP A 131 3.43 -9.24 -11.50
CA ASP A 131 3.15 -10.28 -12.52
C ASP A 131 2.80 -11.64 -11.92
N GLU A 132 3.20 -11.87 -10.67
CA GLU A 132 2.99 -13.13 -9.97
C GLU A 132 1.53 -13.30 -9.52
N SER A 133 1.17 -14.54 -9.17
CA SER A 133 -0.15 -14.81 -8.61
C SER A 133 -0.33 -14.07 -7.30
N ILE A 134 -1.23 -13.10 -7.29
CA ILE A 134 -1.61 -12.32 -6.11
C ILE A 134 -2.44 -13.23 -5.19
N GLU A 135 -1.84 -13.65 -4.08
CA GLU A 135 -2.51 -14.37 -3.01
C GLU A 135 -3.00 -13.37 -1.96
N ILE A 136 -4.32 -13.27 -1.78
CA ILE A 136 -4.94 -12.38 -0.79
C ILE A 136 -5.56 -13.25 0.31
N ASP A 137 -4.99 -13.19 1.49
CA ASP A 137 -5.44 -13.92 2.67
C ASP A 137 -5.59 -12.98 3.88
N TYR A 138 -6.09 -13.52 4.99
CA TYR A 138 -6.03 -12.85 6.27
C TYR A 138 -4.63 -12.96 6.85
N ILE A 139 -4.00 -11.82 7.04
CA ILE A 139 -2.64 -11.71 7.53
C ILE A 139 -2.69 -11.09 8.92
N SER A 140 -1.85 -11.63 9.81
CA SER A 140 -1.54 -11.04 11.10
C SER A 140 -0.06 -10.70 11.09
N ALA A 141 0.28 -9.45 10.80
CA ALA A 141 1.64 -8.95 10.89
C ALA A 141 1.97 -8.66 12.35
N GLU A 142 2.90 -9.43 12.91
CA GLU A 142 3.40 -9.21 14.27
C GLU A 142 4.55 -8.21 14.23
N ASN A 143 4.31 -7.01 14.74
CA ASN A 143 5.33 -5.99 14.85
C ASN A 143 6.08 -6.26 16.14
N GLY A 144 7.35 -6.66 16.03
CA GLY A 144 8.20 -6.90 17.20
C GLY A 144 8.44 -5.60 17.97
N GLY A 145 8.07 -5.59 19.24
CA GLY A 145 8.32 -4.48 20.17
C GLY A 145 9.67 -4.53 20.86
#